data_AF-A0A2A5C9D6-F1
#
_entry.id   AF-A0A2A5C9D6-F1
#
_cell.length_a   1.000
_cell.length_b   1.000
_cell.length_c   1.000
_cell.angle_alpha   90.00
_cell.angle_beta   90.00
_cell.angle_gamma   90.00
#
_symmetry.space_group_name_H-M   'P 1'
#
loop_
_entity.id
_entity.type
_entity.pdbx_description
1 polymer ?
#
loop_
_entity_poly.entity_id
_entity_poly.type
_entity_poly.pdbx_seq_one_letter_code
_entity_poly.pdbx_strand_id
1 'polypeptide(L)'
;MQPLIEKINMLSHQDIWSALDKLADKFAMSPSAMARQAGLDPTTFNKSKRHGSDGKERWPSSESLAKVLNALGVNFEKHFL
;
A
#
# COMPACT_ATOMS: atom_id res chain seq x y z
N MET A 1 -30.61 -19.83 12.77
CA MET A 1 -29.20 -20.02 13.13
C MET A 1 -28.36 -20.00 11.85
N GLN A 2 -27.89 -18.83 11.43
CA GLN A 2 -26.66 -18.73 10.62
C GLN A 2 -25.53 -18.49 11.63
N PRO A 3 -24.43 -19.27 11.61
CA PRO A 3 -23.37 -19.05 12.56
C PRO A 3 -22.72 -17.70 12.27
N LEU A 4 -22.36 -17.06 13.38
CA LEU A 4 -21.51 -15.91 13.59
C LEU A 4 -20.16 -16.08 12.86
N ILE A 5 -20.14 -16.05 11.53
CA ILE A 5 -19.00 -15.47 10.82
C ILE A 5 -19.26 -13.97 10.93
N GLU A 6 -18.99 -13.46 12.12
CA GLU A 6 -18.65 -12.07 12.35
C GLU A 6 -17.81 -11.61 11.15
N LYS A 7 -18.20 -10.52 10.50
CA LYS A 7 -17.49 -9.91 9.37
C LYS A 7 -15.99 -9.96 9.63
N ILE A 8 -15.29 -10.94 9.09
CA ILE A 8 -13.84 -10.88 9.01
C ILE A 8 -13.61 -9.73 8.05
N ASN A 9 -13.24 -8.57 8.60
CA ASN A 9 -12.93 -7.39 7.82
C ASN A 9 -11.58 -7.65 7.12
N MET A 10 -11.64 -8.48 6.09
CA MET A 10 -10.50 -8.84 5.27
C MET A 10 -9.95 -7.57 4.64
N LEU A 11 -8.63 -7.39 4.71
CA LEU A 11 -7.96 -6.32 3.97
C LEU A 11 -8.34 -6.44 2.49
N SER A 12 -8.84 -5.35 1.94
CA SER A 12 -9.11 -5.21 0.51
C SER A 12 -7.92 -4.57 -0.22
N HIS A 13 -7.89 -4.67 -1.56
CA HIS A 13 -6.90 -3.96 -2.38
C HIS A 13 -6.99 -2.45 -2.13
N GLN A 14 -8.22 -1.93 -2.04
CA GLN A 14 -8.48 -0.52 -1.79
C GLN A 14 -7.92 -0.06 -0.45
N ASP A 15 -7.97 -0.89 0.59
CA ASP A 15 -7.42 -0.53 1.91
C ASP A 15 -5.91 -0.30 1.82
N ILE A 16 -5.17 -1.20 1.16
CA ILE A 16 -3.72 -1.05 1.01
C ILE A 16 -3.37 0.14 0.12
N TRP A 17 -4.07 0.34 -0.99
CA TRP A 17 -3.82 1.51 -1.84
C TRP A 17 -4.11 2.82 -1.12
N SER A 18 -5.19 2.88 -0.34
CA SER A 18 -5.53 4.05 0.47
C SER A 18 -4.52 4.28 1.58
N ALA A 19 -3.97 3.21 2.17
CA ALA A 19 -2.88 3.31 3.14
C ALA A 19 -1.60 3.88 2.51
N LEU A 20 -1.26 3.48 1.27
CA LEU A 20 -0.13 4.05 0.54
C LEU A 20 -0.33 5.53 0.21
N ASP A 21 -1.55 5.95 -0.16
CA ASP A 21 -1.86 7.37 -0.39
C ASP A 21 -1.68 8.18 0.91
N LYS A 22 -2.25 7.71 2.03
CA LYS A 22 -2.08 8.34 3.34
C LYS A 22 -0.62 8.38 3.79
N LEU A 23 0.17 7.36 3.44
CA LEU A 23 1.59 7.33 3.74
C LEU A 23 2.35 8.40 2.94
N ALA A 24 2.05 8.54 1.65
CA ALA A 24 2.64 9.59 0.82
C ALA A 24 2.31 10.99 1.38
N ASP A 25 1.03 11.22 1.73
CA ASP A 25 0.58 12.47 2.34
C ASP A 25 1.30 12.77 3.66
N LYS A 26 1.45 11.76 4.54
CA LYS A 26 2.14 11.89 5.83
C LYS A 26 3.60 12.34 5.70
N PHE A 27 4.26 11.94 4.62
CA PHE A 27 5.64 12.32 4.32
C PHE A 27 5.74 13.53 3.36
N ALA A 28 4.62 14.20 3.07
CA ALA A 28 4.52 15.34 2.15
C ALA A 28 5.09 15.03 0.74
N MET A 29 4.82 13.82 0.25
CA MET A 29 5.27 13.32 -1.05
C MET A 29 4.11 12.95 -1.95
N SER A 30 4.31 13.04 -3.26
CA SER A 30 3.42 12.38 -4.22
C SER A 30 3.73 10.88 -4.29
N PRO A 31 2.79 10.01 -4.74
CA PRO A 31 3.05 8.60 -4.94
C PRO A 31 4.28 8.31 -5.82
N SER A 32 4.51 9.13 -6.85
CA SER A 32 5.69 8.99 -7.71
C SER A 32 7.00 9.42 -7.04
N ALA A 33 6.98 10.46 -6.21
CA ALA A 33 8.14 10.86 -5.41
C ALA A 33 8.49 9.79 -4.38
N MET A 34 7.47 9.25 -3.70
CA MET A 34 7.60 8.14 -2.75
C MET A 34 8.18 6.88 -3.42
N ALA A 35 7.73 6.55 -4.63
CA ALA A 35 8.30 5.43 -5.41
C ALA A 35 9.78 5.65 -5.76
N ARG A 36 10.15 6.87 -6.21
CA ARG A 36 11.55 7.21 -6.51
C ARG A 36 12.45 7.09 -5.29
N GLN A 37 12.00 7.59 -4.14
CA GLN A 37 12.74 7.48 -2.89
C GLN A 37 12.95 6.02 -2.48
N ALA A 38 12.00 5.15 -2.79
CA ALA A 38 12.10 3.70 -2.59
C ALA A 38 12.94 2.95 -3.65
N GLY A 39 13.56 3.67 -4.60
CA GLY A 39 14.31 3.06 -5.71
C GLY A 39 13.44 2.25 -6.68
N LEU A 40 12.14 2.58 -6.77
CA LEU A 40 11.18 1.94 -7.66
C LEU A 40 10.93 2.78 -8.91
N ASP A 41 10.33 2.17 -9.93
CA ASP A 41 9.80 2.92 -11.08
C ASP A 41 8.81 4.01 -10.57
N PRO A 42 8.90 5.27 -11.03
CA PRO A 42 8.06 6.36 -10.53
C PRO A 42 6.55 6.14 -10.68
N THR A 43 6.11 5.20 -11.53
CA THR A 43 4.70 4.90 -11.73
C THR A 43 4.15 3.82 -10.82
N THR A 44 5.01 3.15 -10.04
CA THR A 44 4.66 1.95 -9.24
C THR A 44 3.41 2.14 -8.37
N PHE A 45 3.24 3.31 -7.75
CA PHE A 45 2.11 3.61 -6.86
C PHE A 45 1.01 4.48 -7.50
N ASN A 46 1.10 4.76 -8.80
CA ASN A 46 0.13 5.59 -9.50
C ASN A 46 -1.21 4.88 -9.67
N LYS A 47 -2.32 5.65 -9.72
CA LYS A 47 -3.69 5.13 -9.90
C LYS A 47 -3.83 4.20 -11.10
N SER A 48 -3.12 4.48 -12.20
CA SER A 48 -3.14 3.64 -13.42
C SER A 48 -2.54 2.24 -13.25
N LYS A 49 -1.75 1.98 -12.19
CA LYS A 49 -1.17 0.66 -11.89
C LYS A 49 -2.01 -0.17 -10.91
N ARG A 50 -3.07 0.42 -10.33
CA ARG A 50 -3.91 -0.22 -9.30
C ARG A 50 -4.93 -1.20 -9.87
N HIS A 51 -5.07 -1.21 -11.20
CA HIS A 51 -5.92 -2.15 -11.92
C HIS A 51 -5.07 -2.91 -12.95
N GLY A 52 -5.40 -4.18 -13.17
CA GLY A 52 -4.86 -4.98 -14.26
C GLY A 52 -5.39 -4.52 -15.62
N SER A 53 -4.80 -5.04 -16.69
CA SER A 53 -5.30 -4.81 -18.06
C SER A 53 -6.71 -5.36 -18.30
N ASP A 54 -7.15 -6.29 -17.45
CA ASP A 54 -8.50 -6.86 -17.42
C ASP A 54 -9.47 -6.03 -16.55
N GLY A 55 -9.03 -4.89 -16.02
CA GLY A 55 -9.83 -4.00 -15.18
C GLY A 55 -9.97 -4.45 -13.72
N LYS A 56 -9.42 -5.60 -13.34
CA LYS A 56 -9.49 -6.07 -11.95
C LYS A 56 -8.56 -5.29 -11.05
N GLU A 57 -8.95 -5.13 -9.79
CA GLU A 57 -8.07 -4.58 -8.77
C GLU A 57 -6.78 -5.40 -8.65
N ARG A 58 -5.66 -4.71 -8.43
CA ARG A 58 -4.34 -5.31 -8.33
C ARG A 58 -3.74 -5.04 -6.96
N TRP A 59 -3.18 -6.05 -6.31
CA TRP A 59 -2.36 -5.85 -5.11
C TRP A 59 -1.01 -5.22 -5.48
N PRO A 60 -0.50 -4.25 -4.71
CA PRO A 60 0.93 -3.92 -4.78
C PRO A 60 1.74 -5.17 -4.38
N SER A 61 2.93 -5.32 -4.96
CA SER A 61 3.80 -6.44 -4.59
C SER A 61 4.35 -6.26 -3.18
N SER A 62 4.55 -7.35 -2.46
CA SER A 62 5.24 -7.35 -1.16
C SER A 62 6.61 -6.68 -1.24
N GLU A 63 7.35 -6.88 -2.33
CA GLU A 63 8.64 -6.23 -2.57
C GLU A 63 8.51 -4.69 -2.64
N SER A 64 7.51 -4.18 -3.36
CA SER A 64 7.30 -2.73 -3.46
C SER A 64 6.92 -2.11 -2.11
N LEU A 65 6.09 -2.83 -1.32
CA LEU A 65 5.73 -2.43 0.05
C LEU A 65 6.96 -2.42 0.96
N ALA A 66 7.78 -3.47 0.93
CA ALA A 66 8.99 -3.55 1.76
C ALA A 66 9.97 -2.41 1.44
N LYS A 67 10.21 -2.15 0.14
CA LYS A 67 11.11 -1.07 -0.31
C LYS A 67 10.64 0.30 0.17
N VAL A 68 9.36 0.63 0.05
CA VAL A 68 8.85 1.94 0.45
C VAL A 68 8.84 2.11 1.97
N LEU A 69 8.44 1.09 2.73
CA LEU A 69 8.46 1.15 4.19
C LEU A 69 9.89 1.34 4.71
N ASN A 70 10.86 0.60 4.15
CA ASN A 70 12.27 0.76 4.49
C ASN A 70 12.80 2.16 4.14
N ALA A 71 12.52 2.66 2.93
CA ALA A 71 12.98 3.97 2.48
C ALA A 71 12.41 5.16 3.28
N LEU A 72 11.26 4.95 3.93
CA LEU A 72 10.62 5.92 4.81
C LEU A 72 10.95 5.70 6.30
N GLY A 73 11.79 4.71 6.63
CA GLY A 73 12.11 4.34 8.01
C GLY A 73 10.90 3.86 8.81
N VAL A 74 9.87 3.35 8.14
CA VAL A 74 8.68 2.78 8.77
C VAL A 74 8.94 1.31 9.06
N ASN A 75 9.20 1.00 10.33
CA ASN A 75 9.30 -0.37 10.82
C ASN A 75 7.93 -0.83 11.34
N PHE A 76 7.59 -2.10 11.10
CA PHE A 76 6.42 -2.78 11.65
C PHE A 76 6.45 -2.87 13.19
N GLU A 77 7.63 -2.80 13.81
CA GLU A 77 7.84 -2.99 15.25
C GLU A 77 7.45 -1.79 16.15
N LYS A 78 6.71 -0.79 15.66
CA LYS A 78 6.57 0.47 16.41
C LYS A 78 5.73 0.42 17.71
N HIS A 79 5.37 -0.74 18.26
CA HIS A 79 4.77 -0.82 19.61
C HIS A 79 5.05 -2.16 20.31
N PHE A 80 6.14 -2.20 21.08
CA PHE A 80 6.32 -3.07 22.26
C PHE A 80 7.01 -2.27 23.37
N LEU A 81 6.42 -1.14 23.74
CA LEU A 81 6.76 -0.35 24.93
C LEU A 81 5.47 0.17 25.55
#